data_AF-A0A947A3P4-F1
#
_entry.id   AF-A0A947A3P4-F1
#
_cell.length_a   1.000
_cell.length_b   1.000
_cell.length_c   1.000
_cell.angle_alpha   90.00
_cell.angle_beta   90.00
_cell.angle_gamma   90.00
#
_symmetry.space_group_name_H-M   'P 1'
#
loop_
_entity.id
_entity.type
_entity.pdbx_description
1 polymer ?
#
loop_
_entity_poly.entity_id
_entity_poly.type
_entity_poly.pdbx_seq_one_letter_code
_entity_poly.pdbx_strand_id
1 'polypeptide(L)' 'RWTQDFNHLAFPDHHIFTEEEIAKLNTCDLVVTTEKDYMRLKGQLGNLYYLGVSHEFLGSDDSRLLGSLRKL' A
#
# COMPACT_ATOMS: atom_id res chain seq x y z
N ARG A 1 -24.29 2.83 11.04
CA ARG A 1 -22.98 3.16 11.67
C ARG A 1 -22.10 1.95 11.43
N TRP A 2 -21.19 2.00 10.46
CA TRP A 2 -20.34 0.85 10.12
C TRP A 2 -19.19 0.79 11.12
N THR A 3 -19.25 -0.13 12.09
CA THR A 3 -18.07 -0.50 12.87
C THR A 3 -17.54 -1.78 12.23
N GLN A 4 -16.62 -1.63 11.27
CA GLN A 4 -15.86 -2.77 10.78
C GLN A 4 -14.82 -3.12 11.84
N ASP A 5 -14.95 -4.32 12.41
CA ASP A 5 -13.90 -4.93 13.21
C ASP A 5 -12.84 -5.49 12.26
N PHE A 6 -11.61 -5.00 12.36
CA PHE A 6 -10.47 -5.53 11.62
C PHE A 6 -9.31 -5.77 12.57
N ASN A 7 -8.53 -6.80 12.28
CA ASN A 7 -7.30 -7.09 13.00
C ASN A 7 -6.17 -6.21 12.45
N HIS A 8 -5.81 -5.16 13.19
CA HIS A 8 -4.71 -4.27 12.79
C HIS A 8 -3.35 -4.84 13.22
N LEU A 9 -2.51 -5.16 12.25
CA LEU A 9 -1.12 -5.59 12.47
C LEU A 9 -0.19 -4.44 12.07
N ALA A 10 0.53 -3.87 13.04
CA ALA A 10 1.43 -2.76 12.82
C ALA A 10 2.88 -3.26 12.67
N PHE A 11 3.53 -2.88 11.57
CA PHE A 11 4.93 -3.19 11.29
C PHE A 11 5.74 -1.88 11.16
N PRO A 12 7.01 -1.85 11.62
CA PRO A 12 7.85 -0.68 11.46
C PRO A 12 8.20 -0.43 10.00
N ASP A 13 8.72 0.76 9.69
CA ASP A 13 9.26 0.99 8.35
C ASP A 13 10.44 0.06 8.07
N HIS A 14 10.64 -0.29 6.80
CA HIS A 14 11.63 -1.27 6.35
C HIS A 14 11.52 -2.67 6.99
N HIS A 15 10.35 -3.04 7.52
CA HIS A 15 10.12 -4.38 8.05
C HIS A 15 10.45 -5.47 7.00
N ILE A 16 11.15 -6.50 7.45
CA ILE A 16 11.45 -7.70 6.67
C ILE A 16 10.55 -8.81 7.20
N PHE A 17 9.55 -9.20 6.41
CA PHE A 17 8.59 -10.23 6.81
C PHE A 17 9.27 -11.58 6.98
N THR A 18 9.06 -12.21 8.12
CA THR A 18 9.55 -13.57 8.38
C THR A 18 8.64 -14.61 7.75
N GLU A 19 9.13 -15.83 7.55
CA GLU A 19 8.32 -16.94 7.05
C GLU A 19 7.13 -17.25 7.96
N GLU A 20 7.29 -17.10 9.27
CA GLU A 20 6.23 -17.29 10.26
C GLU A 20 5.13 -16.23 10.15
N GLU A 21 5.51 -14.97 9.91
CA GLU A 21 4.56 -13.88 9.68
C GLU A 21 3.80 -14.10 8.37
N ILE A 22 4.49 -14.49 7.30
CA ILE A 22 3.88 -14.81 6.00
C ILE A 22 2.91 -15.99 6.14
N ALA A 23 3.28 -17.04 6.87
CA ALA A 23 2.41 -18.17 7.14
C ALA A 23 1.15 -17.72 7.89
N LYS A 24 1.31 -16.86 8.91
CA LYS A 24 0.17 -16.29 9.65
C LYS A 24 -0.74 -15.44 8.77
N LEU A 25 -0.18 -14.57 7.93
CA LEU A 25 -0.95 -13.72 7.02
C LEU A 25 -1.72 -14.54 5.97
N ASN A 26 -1.19 -15.68 5.53
CA ASN A 26 -1.88 -16.62 4.63
C ASN A 26 -3.09 -17.32 5.28
N THR A 27 -3.21 -17.29 6.61
CA THR A 27 -4.41 -17.80 7.31
C THR A 27 -5.54 -16.77 7.40
N CYS A 28 -5.29 -15.50 7.07
CA CYS A 28 -6.33 -14.49 7.02
C CYS A 28 -7.18 -14.69 5.76
N ASP A 29 -8.46 -14.34 5.78
CA ASP A 29 -9.28 -14.43 4.56
C ASP A 29 -8.90 -13.34 3.54
N LEU A 30 -8.51 -12.17 4.03
CA LEU A 30 -8.21 -10.99 3.22
C LEU A 30 -7.18 -10.11 3.94
N VAL A 31 -6.12 -9.75 3.24
CA VAL A 31 -5.07 -8.85 3.73
C VAL A 31 -5.05 -7.59 2.87
N VAL A 32 -5.26 -6.43 3.50
CA VAL A 32 -5.09 -5.12 2.86
C VAL A 32 -3.86 -4.44 3.45
N THR A 33 -3.00 -3.93 2.59
CA THR A 33 -1.78 -3.22 2.99
C THR A 33 -1.50 -2.04 2.06
N THR A 34 -0.39 -1.35 2.30
CA THR A 34 0.12 -0.31 1.40
C THR A 34 0.71 -0.93 0.13
N GLU A 35 0.77 -0.17 -0.96
CA GLU A 35 1.42 -0.64 -2.21
C GLU A 35 2.88 -1.08 -1.98
N LYS A 36 3.60 -0.39 -1.08
CA LYS A 36 4.98 -0.71 -0.72
C LYS A 36 5.12 -2.14 -0.20
N ASP A 37 4.31 -2.53 0.79
CA ASP A 37 4.40 -3.85 1.38
C ASP A 37 3.72 -4.92 0.53
N TYR A 38 2.69 -4.54 -0.24
CA TYR A 38 2.16 -5.42 -1.30
C TYR A 38 3.27 -5.89 -2.24
N MET A 39 4.12 -4.98 -2.71
CA MET A 39 5.20 -5.32 -3.64
C MET A 39 6.29 -6.22 -3.05
N ARG A 40 6.44 -6.24 -1.72
CA ARG A 40 7.35 -7.14 -1.00
C ARG A 40 6.74 -8.53 -0.79
N LEU A 41 5.44 -8.59 -0.58
CA LEU A 41 4.68 -9.80 -0.23
C LEU A 41 4.03 -10.50 -1.44
N LYS A 42 3.97 -9.84 -2.60
CA LYS A 42 3.37 -10.41 -3.81
C LYS A 42 4.05 -11.73 -4.19
N GLY A 43 3.23 -12.73 -4.51
CA GLY A 43 3.70 -14.09 -4.82
C GLY A 43 3.95 -14.98 -3.59
N GLN A 44 3.94 -14.41 -2.37
CA GLN A 44 3.99 -15.18 -1.12
C GLN A 44 2.60 -15.31 -0.45
N LEU A 45 1.67 -14.44 -0.82
CA LEU A 45 0.28 -14.42 -0.32
C LEU A 45 -0.72 -14.48 -1.47
N GLY A 46 -1.73 -15.34 -1.34
CA GLY A 46 -2.81 -15.49 -2.33
C GLY A 46 -4.01 -14.54 -2.15
N ASN A 47 -4.10 -13.92 -0.99
CA ASN A 47 -5.23 -13.14 -0.46
C ASN A 47 -4.82 -11.67 -0.17
N LEU A 48 -3.90 -11.14 -0.97
CA LEU A 48 -3.22 -9.87 -0.72
C LEU A 48 -3.76 -8.77 -1.64
N TYR A 49 -4.06 -7.60 -1.06
CA TYR A 49 -4.61 -6.44 -1.75
C TYR A 49 -3.99 -5.14 -1.25
N TYR A 50 -4.08 -4.10 -2.05
CA TYR A 50 -3.76 -2.73 -1.65
C TYR A 50 -4.78 -1.76 -2.21
N LEU A 51 -4.97 -0.64 -1.53
CA LEU A 51 -5.81 0.45 -2.03
C LEU A 51 -4.95 1.42 -2.81
N GLY A 52 -5.13 1.44 -4.13
CA GLY A 52 -4.47 2.43 -4.98
C GLY A 52 -4.92 3.84 -4.65
N VAL A 53 -3.99 4.78 -4.66
CA VAL A 53 -4.25 6.21 -4.55
C VAL A 53 -3.84 6.89 -5.84
N SER A 54 -4.68 7.80 -6.33
CA SER A 54 -4.40 8.60 -7.52
C SER A 54 -4.44 10.08 -7.18
N HIS A 55 -3.68 10.87 -7.93
CA HIS A 55 -3.67 12.32 -7.80
C HIS A 55 -4.18 12.93 -9.10
N GLU A 56 -4.93 14.02 -8.97
CA GLU A 56 -5.40 14.83 -10.09
C GLU A 56 -4.89 16.25 -9.92
N PHE A 57 -4.31 16.82 -10.97
CA PHE A 57 -3.94 18.23 -11.00
C PHE A 57 -5.16 19.05 -11.38
N LEU A 58 -5.45 20.09 -10.59
CA LEU A 58 -6.60 20.95 -10.83
C LEU A 58 -6.20 22.13 -11.74
N GLY A 59 -7.07 22.45 -12.70
CA GLY A 59 -6.88 23.60 -13.58
C GLY A 59 -5.58 23.51 -14.39
N SER A 60 -4.64 24.42 -14.13
CA SER A 60 -3.35 24.53 -14.84
C SER A 60 -2.13 24.16 -13.98
N ASP A 61 -2.34 23.45 -12.87
CA ASP A 61 -1.26 23.12 -11.94
C ASP A 61 -0.26 22.11 -12.51
N ASP A 62 -0.70 21.26 -13.44
CA ASP A 62 0.17 20.38 -14.24
C ASP A 62 1.22 21.20 -15.03
N SER A 63 0.77 22.25 -15.70
CA SER A 63 1.61 23.12 -16.52
C SER A 63 2.58 23.93 -15.66
N ARG A 64 2.15 24.36 -14.46
CA ARG A 64 3.00 25.03 -13.47
C ARG A 64 4.10 24.12 -12.95
N LEU A 65 3.76 22.87 -12.62
CA LEU A 65 4.74 21.88 -12.19
C LEU A 65 5.76 21.58 -13.30
N LEU A 66 5.29 21.30 -14.51
CA LEU A 66 6.15 21.04 -15.68
C LEU A 66 7.05 22.23 -16.00
N GLY A 67 6.52 23.46 -15.90
CA GLY A 67 7.30 24.68 -16.08
C GLY A 67 8.37 24.89 -15.02
N SER A 68 8.18 24.35 -13.81
CA SER A 68 9.16 24.42 -12.71
C SER A 68 10.26 23.37 -12.86
N LEU A 69 9.88 22.15 -13.27
CA LEU A 69 10.83 21.05 -13.51
C LEU A 69 11.79 21.35 -14.67
N ARG A 70 11.32 22.01 -15.73
CA ARG A 70 12.17 22.39 -16.88
C ARG A 70 13.21 23.48 -16.60
N LYS A 71 13.13 24.13 -15.44
CA LYS A 71 14.07 25.18 -15.01
C LYS A 71 15.20 24.62 -14.13
N LEU A 72 15.10 23.36 -13.73
CA LEU A 72 16.17 22.60 -13.08
C LEU A 72 17.09 22.02 -14.16
#